data_AF-A0A0M5JB93-F1
#
_entry.id   AF-A0A0M5JB93-F1
#
_cell.length_a   1.000
_cell.length_b   1.000
_cell.length_c   1.000
_cell.angle_alpha   90.00
_cell.angle_beta   90.00
_cell.angle_gamma   90.00
#
_symmetry.space_group_name_H-M   'P 1'
#
loop_
_entity.id
_entity.type
_entity.pdbx_description
1 polymer ?
#
loop_
_entity_poly.entity_id
_entity_poly.type
_entity_poly.pdbx_seq_one_letter_code
_entity_poly.pdbx_strand_id
1 'polypeptide(L)'
;MEEKLTLHDTNLVEAVKKAESLKILNDSSMKNMNKMLKQIIHTLKNICSSKVNNVSQQPIEAAHQISVKTEELLDNLSYPFEPHGSVCIEKIDDILNMGFCFINLYDQCDVIYSSTTEIDKGQEVLSIVQSILPDLKNLFDFIEENKHIDLASSNIKMKLLTLKKQLQLIANTFENTIDLDKLVQEELKQMDYAIEEAARKIIHLLSKTREDENKIKLKVNEKILEACTTLMECIKILNTRSRVLQNEIVSSQKGNATANDFYKRNSQWSDGLISASKSVAKAANYLVEAANNAINNDSGQNFEIIVAAQEIAACTVQLVIASKVKANRDSPNLANLTIASRNVTKATGNVVASVKD
;
A
#
# COMPACT_ATOMS: atom_id res chain seq x y z
N MET A 1 15.29 19.33 -89.47
CA MET A 1 14.40 20.04 -88.51
C MET A 1 13.54 19.04 -87.76
N GLU A 2 12.98 18.04 -88.44
CA GLU A 2 12.21 16.94 -87.85
C GLU A 2 12.99 16.08 -86.83
N GLU A 3 14.25 15.69 -87.09
CA GLU A 3 15.05 14.89 -86.13
C GLU A 3 15.30 15.59 -84.78
N LYS A 4 15.45 16.92 -84.78
CA LYS A 4 15.61 17.70 -83.54
C LYS A 4 14.29 17.77 -82.76
N LEU A 5 13.16 17.76 -83.46
CA LEU A 5 11.82 17.77 -82.87
C LEU A 5 11.52 16.43 -82.20
N THR A 6 11.81 15.32 -82.88
CA THR A 6 11.62 13.96 -82.34
C THR A 6 12.53 13.65 -81.14
N LEU A 7 13.76 14.16 -81.14
CA LEU A 7 14.67 14.02 -79.99
C LEU A 7 14.17 14.83 -78.78
N HIS A 8 13.63 16.03 -79.02
CA HIS A 8 13.05 16.87 -77.97
C HIS A 8 11.81 16.24 -77.34
N ASP A 9 10.92 15.67 -78.17
CA ASP A 9 9.73 14.94 -77.70
C ASP A 9 10.11 13.71 -76.87
N THR A 10 11.16 12.98 -77.26
CA THR A 10 11.64 11.80 -76.51
C THR A 10 12.18 12.19 -75.14
N ASN A 11 12.98 13.27 -75.06
CA ASN A 11 13.50 13.80 -73.80
C ASN A 11 12.36 14.34 -72.90
N LEU A 12 11.32 14.92 -73.49
CA LEU A 12 10.14 15.41 -72.76
C LEU A 12 9.37 14.24 -72.12
N VAL A 13 9.16 13.15 -72.87
CA VAL A 13 8.50 11.94 -72.36
C VAL A 13 9.30 11.29 -71.23
N GLU A 14 10.63 11.24 -71.34
CA GLU A 14 11.50 10.72 -70.28
C GLU A 14 11.47 11.59 -69.02
N ALA A 15 11.47 12.93 -69.18
CA ALA A 15 11.34 13.86 -68.08
C ALA A 15 9.98 13.73 -67.36
N VAL A 16 8.89 13.54 -68.10
CA VAL A 16 7.55 13.31 -67.54
C VAL A 16 7.49 12.01 -66.74
N LYS A 17 8.03 10.90 -67.27
CA LYS A 17 8.11 9.63 -66.54
C LYS A 17 8.92 9.77 -65.24
N LYS A 18 10.02 10.52 -65.28
CA LYS A 18 10.83 10.78 -64.08
C LYS A 18 10.07 11.63 -63.07
N ALA A 19 9.34 12.65 -63.52
CA ALA A 19 8.49 13.48 -62.66
C ALA A 19 7.36 12.66 -62.00
N GLU A 20 6.73 11.75 -62.73
CA GLU A 20 5.71 10.83 -62.19
C GLU A 20 6.31 9.87 -61.15
N SER A 21 7.50 9.32 -61.41
CA SER A 21 8.20 8.46 -60.44
C SER A 21 8.55 9.20 -59.14
N LEU A 22 8.98 10.46 -59.25
CA LEU A 22 9.27 11.32 -58.10
C LEU A 22 8.01 11.67 -57.32
N LYS A 23 6.89 11.91 -58.01
CA LYS A 23 5.59 12.17 -57.38
C LYS A 23 5.13 10.96 -56.55
N ILE A 24 5.21 9.76 -57.11
CA ILE A 24 4.87 8.50 -56.41
C ILE A 24 5.77 8.29 -55.18
N LEU A 25 7.08 8.54 -55.31
CA LEU A 25 8.02 8.45 -54.19
C LEU A 25 7.71 9.48 -53.07
N ASN A 26 7.35 10.70 -53.46
CA ASN A 26 6.98 11.77 -52.53
C ASN A 26 5.67 11.44 -51.79
N ASP A 27 4.66 10.95 -52.49
CA ASP A 27 3.38 10.54 -51.89
C ASP A 27 3.58 9.36 -50.91
N SER A 28 4.44 8.40 -51.27
CA SER A 28 4.83 7.30 -50.37
C SER A 28 5.57 7.80 -49.13
N SER A 29 6.52 8.73 -49.29
CA SER A 29 7.24 9.35 -48.17
C SER A 29 6.32 10.12 -47.23
N MET A 30 5.36 10.87 -47.78
CA MET A 30 4.38 11.62 -47.00
C MET A 30 3.43 10.69 -46.23
N LYS A 31 3.05 9.54 -46.80
CA LYS A 31 2.28 8.49 -46.10
C LYS A 31 3.08 7.88 -44.95
N ASN A 32 4.38 7.63 -45.16
CA ASN A 32 5.27 7.09 -44.14
C ASN A 32 5.48 8.07 -42.97
N MET A 33 5.71 9.36 -43.25
CA MET A 33 5.79 10.40 -42.21
C MET A 33 4.51 10.49 -41.38
N ASN A 34 3.34 10.40 -42.02
CA ASN A 34 2.06 10.41 -41.31
C ASN A 34 1.88 9.17 -40.42
N LYS A 35 2.38 7.98 -40.83
CA LYS A 35 2.37 6.77 -39.98
C LYS A 35 3.27 6.95 -38.76
N MET A 36 4.48 7.48 -38.95
CA MET A 36 5.43 7.79 -37.88
C MET A 36 4.86 8.80 -36.87
N LEU A 37 4.23 9.89 -37.36
CA LEU A 37 3.57 10.87 -36.49
C LEU A 37 2.49 10.25 -35.61
N LYS A 38 1.66 9.35 -36.17
CA LYS A 38 0.61 8.65 -35.41
C LYS A 38 1.18 7.74 -34.33
N GLN A 39 2.27 7.03 -34.63
CA GLN A 39 2.96 6.16 -33.67
C GLN A 39 3.55 6.96 -32.51
N ILE A 40 4.26 8.07 -32.81
CA ILE A 40 4.80 8.96 -31.78
C ILE A 40 3.67 9.48 -30.86
N ILE A 41 2.55 9.93 -31.44
CA ILE A 41 1.39 10.39 -30.66
C ILE A 41 0.83 9.26 -29.80
N HIS A 42 0.79 8.02 -30.31
CA HIS A 42 0.33 6.86 -29.54
C HIS A 42 1.26 6.55 -28.36
N THR A 43 2.58 6.51 -28.57
CA THR A 43 3.56 6.31 -27.50
C THR A 43 3.47 7.42 -26.44
N LEU A 44 3.33 8.68 -26.86
CA LEU A 44 3.14 9.81 -25.93
C LEU A 44 1.86 9.67 -25.11
N LYS A 45 0.74 9.25 -25.72
CA LYS A 45 -0.49 8.95 -25.00
C LYS A 45 -0.30 7.82 -23.98
N ASN A 46 0.46 6.79 -24.32
CA ASN A 46 0.76 5.69 -23.41
C ASN A 46 1.63 6.16 -22.22
N ILE A 47 2.62 7.02 -22.46
CA ILE A 47 3.43 7.67 -21.40
C ILE A 47 2.55 8.51 -20.46
N CYS A 48 1.64 9.31 -21.00
CA CYS A 48 0.72 10.11 -20.18
C CYS A 48 -0.24 9.21 -19.39
N SER A 49 -0.73 8.13 -20.00
CA SER A 49 -1.69 7.22 -19.37
C SER A 49 -1.05 6.37 -18.29
N SER A 50 0.22 5.94 -18.43
CA SER A 50 0.91 5.17 -17.38
C SER A 50 1.12 5.99 -16.10
N LYS A 51 1.41 7.29 -16.23
CA LYS A 51 1.51 8.19 -15.06
C LYS A 51 0.17 8.44 -14.37
N VAL A 52 -0.96 8.35 -15.08
CA VAL A 52 -2.31 8.56 -14.53
C VAL A 52 -2.92 7.27 -13.97
N ASN A 53 -2.61 6.10 -14.55
CA ASN A 53 -3.23 4.81 -14.25
C ASN A 53 -2.37 3.85 -13.41
N ASN A 54 -1.29 4.32 -12.78
CA ASN A 54 -0.35 3.53 -11.94
C ASN A 54 -0.99 2.96 -10.62
N VAL A 55 -2.30 2.73 -10.61
CA VAL A 55 -3.13 2.49 -9.44
C VAL A 55 -3.53 1.01 -9.34
N SER A 56 -3.48 0.22 -10.42
CA SER A 56 -4.20 -1.07 -10.46
C SER A 56 -3.37 -2.36 -10.36
N GLN A 57 -2.03 -2.31 -10.45
CA GLN A 57 -1.19 -3.50 -10.54
C GLN A 57 -0.04 -3.46 -9.52
N GLN A 58 0.30 -4.59 -8.87
CA GLN A 58 1.39 -4.62 -7.89
C GLN A 58 2.73 -4.27 -8.56
N PRO A 59 3.56 -3.38 -7.98
CA PRO A 59 4.80 -2.90 -8.62
C PRO A 59 5.76 -4.04 -9.02
N ILE A 60 5.84 -5.10 -8.22
CA ILE A 60 6.67 -6.28 -8.50
C ILE A 60 6.17 -7.04 -9.74
N GLU A 61 4.85 -7.24 -9.84
CA GLU A 61 4.22 -7.94 -10.96
C GLU A 61 4.28 -7.09 -12.24
N ALA A 62 4.07 -5.77 -12.10
CA ALA A 62 4.23 -4.81 -13.19
C ALA A 62 5.68 -4.77 -13.71
N ALA A 63 6.68 -4.68 -12.83
CA ALA A 63 8.09 -4.72 -13.21
C ALA A 63 8.48 -6.03 -13.91
N HIS A 64 7.92 -7.17 -13.46
CA HIS A 64 8.12 -8.46 -14.10
C HIS A 64 7.53 -8.49 -15.53
N GLN A 65 6.28 -8.05 -15.70
CA GLN A 65 5.62 -8.01 -17.01
C GLN A 65 6.30 -7.04 -17.99
N ILE A 66 6.73 -5.87 -17.50
CA ILE A 66 7.47 -4.90 -18.32
C ILE A 66 8.82 -5.48 -18.75
N SER A 67 9.50 -6.22 -17.87
CA SER A 67 10.77 -6.89 -18.20
C SER A 67 10.58 -7.92 -19.33
N VAL A 68 9.52 -8.74 -19.26
CA VAL A 68 9.18 -9.71 -20.33
C VAL A 68 8.88 -9.00 -21.65
N LYS A 69 8.06 -7.94 -21.62
CA LYS A 69 7.76 -7.14 -22.82
C LYS A 69 9.01 -6.50 -23.44
N THR A 70 9.98 -6.11 -22.62
CA THR A 70 11.26 -5.54 -23.09
C THR A 70 12.11 -6.59 -23.80
N GLU A 71 12.09 -7.84 -23.33
CA GLU A 71 12.78 -8.96 -24.01
C GLU A 71 12.16 -9.26 -25.39
N GLU A 72 10.83 -9.27 -25.49
CA GLU A 72 10.11 -9.47 -26.76
C GLU A 72 10.46 -8.38 -27.80
N LEU A 73 10.53 -7.11 -27.37
CA LEU A 73 10.92 -6.00 -28.24
C LEU A 73 12.38 -6.12 -28.70
N LEU A 74 13.28 -6.64 -27.86
CA LEU A 74 14.67 -6.90 -28.24
C LEU A 74 14.80 -8.00 -29.29
N ASP A 75 13.95 -9.02 -29.23
CA ASP A 75 13.91 -10.09 -30.25
C ASP A 75 13.43 -9.56 -31.61
N ASN A 76 12.43 -8.66 -31.63
CA ASN A 76 11.93 -8.05 -32.85
C ASN A 76 12.98 -7.17 -33.56
N LEU A 77 13.92 -6.59 -32.81
CA LEU A 77 14.98 -5.74 -33.36
C LEU A 77 16.17 -6.53 -33.96
N SER A 78 16.39 -7.79 -33.57
CA SER A 78 17.55 -8.60 -34.01
C SER A 78 17.45 -9.11 -35.47
N TYR A 79 16.38 -8.84 -36.20
CA TYR A 79 16.25 -9.22 -37.62
C TYR A 79 16.89 -8.17 -38.55
N PRO A 80 17.66 -8.55 -39.60
CA PRO A 80 18.49 -7.62 -40.38
C PRO A 80 17.72 -6.40 -40.90
N PHE A 81 18.41 -5.26 -40.91
CA PHE A 81 17.92 -3.99 -41.40
C PHE A 81 17.86 -4.02 -42.94
N GLU A 82 16.78 -4.58 -43.51
CA GLU A 82 16.53 -4.44 -44.95
C GLU A 82 15.93 -3.05 -45.24
N PRO A 83 16.55 -2.22 -46.11
CA PRO A 83 16.18 -0.83 -46.34
C PRO A 83 14.98 -0.68 -47.28
N HIS A 84 13.87 -1.35 -46.98
CA HIS A 84 12.61 -1.20 -47.70
C HIS A 84 11.56 -0.54 -46.80
N GLY A 85 11.06 0.62 -47.23
CA GLY A 85 10.42 1.66 -46.40
C GLY A 85 9.17 1.31 -45.56
N SER A 86 8.64 0.08 -45.64
CA SER A 86 7.61 -0.41 -44.70
C SER A 86 8.22 -0.97 -43.41
N VAL A 87 9.35 -1.69 -43.53
CA VAL A 87 10.05 -2.38 -42.43
C VAL A 87 10.71 -1.38 -41.47
N CYS A 88 11.09 -0.19 -41.99
CA CYS A 88 11.74 0.85 -41.20
C CYS A 88 10.81 1.52 -40.17
N ILE A 89 9.49 1.54 -40.41
CA ILE A 89 8.52 2.24 -39.54
C ILE A 89 8.07 1.38 -38.36
N GLU A 90 7.99 0.06 -38.55
CA GLU A 90 7.68 -0.88 -37.46
C GLU A 90 8.85 -0.94 -36.47
N LYS A 91 10.09 -0.91 -36.97
CA LYS A 91 11.29 -0.82 -36.12
C LYS A 91 11.36 0.49 -35.31
N ILE A 92 10.88 1.61 -35.86
CA ILE A 92 10.77 2.88 -35.09
C ILE A 92 9.77 2.75 -33.94
N ASP A 93 8.67 2.03 -34.14
CA ASP A 93 7.68 1.75 -33.07
C ASP A 93 8.32 0.93 -31.95
N ASP A 94 9.06 -0.13 -32.30
CA ASP A 94 9.75 -0.98 -31.34
C ASP A 94 10.79 -0.20 -30.53
N ILE A 95 11.57 0.69 -31.17
CA ILE A 95 12.55 1.55 -30.50
C ILE A 95 11.86 2.51 -29.51
N LEU A 96 10.77 3.17 -29.93
CA LEU A 96 10.03 4.10 -29.07
C LEU A 96 9.37 3.36 -27.89
N ASN A 97 8.79 2.19 -28.14
CA ASN A 97 8.19 1.35 -27.10
C ASN A 97 9.25 0.81 -26.13
N MET A 98 10.46 0.52 -26.61
CA MET A 98 11.57 0.08 -25.76
C MET A 98 12.00 1.18 -24.78
N GLY A 99 12.16 2.40 -25.25
CA GLY A 99 12.43 3.56 -24.38
C GLY A 99 11.34 3.77 -23.34
N PHE A 100 10.06 3.65 -23.73
CA PHE A 100 8.93 3.75 -22.81
C PHE A 100 8.90 2.62 -21.76
N CYS A 101 9.06 1.37 -22.20
CA CYS A 101 9.10 0.20 -21.31
C CYS A 101 10.20 0.35 -20.27
N PHE A 102 11.38 0.84 -20.66
CA PHE A 102 12.48 1.02 -19.73
C PHE A 102 12.24 2.12 -18.69
N ILE A 103 11.68 3.27 -19.09
CA ILE A 103 11.32 4.34 -18.15
C ILE A 103 10.31 3.82 -17.13
N ASN A 104 9.28 3.11 -17.59
CA ASN A 104 8.28 2.55 -16.70
C ASN A 104 8.88 1.46 -15.78
N LEU A 105 9.78 0.62 -16.30
CA LEU A 105 10.49 -0.37 -15.49
C LEU A 105 11.28 0.31 -14.36
N TYR A 106 12.00 1.38 -14.68
CA TYR A 106 12.76 2.15 -13.70
C TYR A 106 11.85 2.75 -12.62
N ASP A 107 10.75 3.39 -13.02
CA ASP A 107 9.77 3.96 -12.09
C ASP A 107 9.20 2.87 -11.15
N GLN A 108 8.85 1.69 -11.68
CA GLN A 108 8.38 0.58 -10.84
C GLN A 108 9.47 0.07 -9.89
N CYS A 109 10.72 -0.04 -10.34
CA CYS A 109 11.84 -0.44 -9.49
C CYS A 109 12.16 0.59 -8.39
N ASP A 110 12.01 1.89 -8.66
CA ASP A 110 12.17 2.96 -7.67
C ASP A 110 11.04 2.93 -6.62
N VAL A 111 9.80 2.66 -7.06
CA VAL A 111 8.69 2.40 -6.15
C VAL A 111 8.97 1.17 -5.28
N ILE A 112 9.51 0.09 -5.84
CA ILE A 112 9.88 -1.10 -5.06
C ILE A 112 10.96 -0.77 -4.03
N TYR A 113 12.00 -0.04 -4.41
CA TYR A 113 13.06 0.39 -3.50
C TYR A 113 12.52 1.24 -2.33
N SER A 114 11.64 2.19 -2.62
CA SER A 114 11.07 3.09 -1.60
C SER A 114 9.96 2.45 -0.76
N SER A 115 9.36 1.33 -1.21
CA SER A 115 8.23 0.68 -0.53
C SER A 115 8.56 -0.66 0.14
N THR A 116 9.68 -1.29 -0.20
CA THR A 116 10.08 -2.59 0.37
C THR A 116 10.66 -2.45 1.78
N THR A 117 10.41 -3.45 2.63
CA THR A 117 11.02 -3.56 3.96
C THR A 117 12.41 -4.19 3.93
N GLU A 118 12.74 -4.90 2.84
CA GLU A 118 14.04 -5.54 2.63
C GLU A 118 14.98 -4.56 1.91
N ILE A 119 15.54 -3.61 2.67
CA ILE A 119 16.33 -2.48 2.13
C ILE A 119 17.46 -2.95 1.22
N ASP A 120 18.21 -3.98 1.63
CA ASP A 120 19.34 -4.51 0.86
C ASP A 120 18.90 -5.09 -0.50
N LYS A 121 17.80 -5.86 -0.52
CA LYS A 121 17.24 -6.44 -1.76
C LYS A 121 16.61 -5.37 -2.65
N GLY A 122 15.95 -4.38 -2.07
CA GLY A 122 15.43 -3.22 -2.80
C GLY A 122 16.55 -2.42 -3.47
N GLN A 123 17.65 -2.22 -2.75
CA GLN A 123 18.82 -1.54 -3.29
C GLN A 123 19.51 -2.36 -4.39
N GLU A 124 19.52 -3.69 -4.27
CA GLU A 124 20.01 -4.58 -5.33
C GLU A 124 19.15 -4.48 -6.61
N VAL A 125 17.81 -4.46 -6.48
CA VAL A 125 16.88 -4.24 -7.61
C VAL A 125 17.16 -2.91 -8.31
N LEU A 126 17.34 -1.83 -7.55
CA LEU A 126 17.64 -0.52 -8.10
C LEU A 126 19.01 -0.48 -8.80
N SER A 127 20.02 -1.14 -8.22
CA SER A 127 21.36 -1.27 -8.81
C SER A 127 21.32 -2.04 -10.15
N ILE A 128 20.54 -3.13 -10.21
CA ILE A 128 20.39 -3.92 -11.44
C ILE A 128 19.75 -3.07 -12.55
N VAL A 129 18.63 -2.38 -12.28
CA VAL A 129 17.98 -1.55 -13.33
C VAL A 129 18.88 -0.39 -13.77
N GLN A 130 19.61 0.23 -12.85
CA GLN A 130 20.60 1.28 -13.19
C GLN A 130 21.74 0.74 -14.06
N SER A 131 22.16 -0.51 -13.84
CA SER A 131 23.20 -1.13 -14.66
C SER A 131 22.77 -1.39 -16.10
N ILE A 132 21.46 -1.41 -16.41
CA ILE A 132 20.94 -1.61 -17.78
C ILE A 132 21.01 -0.31 -18.60
N LEU A 133 20.92 0.87 -17.97
CA LEU A 133 21.01 2.18 -18.63
C LEU A 133 22.20 2.33 -19.61
N PRO A 134 23.45 2.01 -19.24
CA PRO A 134 24.58 2.12 -20.17
C PRO A 134 24.47 1.17 -21.36
N ASP A 135 23.93 -0.05 -21.19
CA ASP A 135 23.74 -0.98 -22.30
C ASP A 135 22.62 -0.53 -23.24
N LEU A 136 21.55 0.04 -22.69
CA LEU A 136 20.45 0.61 -23.46
C LEU A 136 20.93 1.82 -24.28
N LYS A 137 21.78 2.66 -23.70
CA LYS A 137 22.41 3.77 -24.43
C LYS A 137 23.26 3.25 -25.59
N ASN A 138 24.15 2.28 -25.33
CA ASN A 138 24.96 1.65 -26.37
C ASN A 138 24.10 0.99 -27.47
N LEU A 139 22.95 0.39 -27.09
CA LEU A 139 22.00 -0.17 -28.05
C LEU A 139 21.46 0.91 -28.99
N PHE A 140 21.02 2.05 -28.45
CA PHE A 140 20.53 3.16 -29.27
C PHE A 140 21.62 3.77 -30.16
N ASP A 141 22.84 3.91 -29.63
CA ASP A 141 24.00 4.39 -30.41
C ASP A 141 24.29 3.44 -31.59
N PHE A 142 24.23 2.11 -31.38
CA PHE A 142 24.40 1.13 -32.46
C PHE A 142 23.26 1.14 -33.48
N ILE A 143 22.03 1.38 -33.04
CA ILE A 143 20.89 1.52 -33.95
C ILE A 143 21.04 2.78 -34.82
N GLU A 144 21.47 3.90 -34.23
CA GLU A 144 21.72 5.15 -34.95
C GLU A 144 22.84 4.98 -35.99
N GLU A 145 23.91 4.27 -35.63
CA GLU A 145 25.05 3.98 -36.51
C GLU A 145 24.84 2.81 -37.48
N ASN A 146 23.65 2.17 -37.47
CA ASN A 146 23.32 0.97 -38.25
C ASN A 146 24.30 -0.21 -38.05
N LYS A 147 24.75 -0.44 -36.81
CA LYS A 147 25.64 -1.53 -36.40
C LYS A 147 24.85 -2.74 -35.88
N HIS A 148 25.51 -3.89 -35.78
CA HIS A 148 24.94 -5.10 -35.18
C HIS A 148 24.67 -4.90 -33.69
N ILE A 149 23.45 -5.22 -33.26
CA ILE A 149 22.97 -4.98 -31.89
C ILE A 149 23.03 -6.21 -30.96
N ASP A 150 23.44 -7.38 -31.48
CA ASP A 150 23.30 -8.68 -30.80
C ASP A 150 23.99 -8.72 -29.43
N LEU A 151 25.17 -8.12 -29.32
CA LEU A 151 25.92 -8.06 -28.05
C LEU A 151 25.20 -7.19 -26.99
N ALA A 152 24.72 -6.00 -27.38
CA ALA A 152 24.00 -5.11 -26.49
C ALA A 152 22.66 -5.72 -26.06
N SER A 153 21.93 -6.32 -27.00
CA SER A 153 20.68 -7.04 -26.74
C SER A 153 20.88 -8.20 -25.76
N SER A 154 21.92 -9.02 -25.95
CA SER A 154 22.25 -10.13 -25.05
C SER A 154 22.58 -9.66 -23.63
N ASN A 155 23.33 -8.56 -23.48
CA ASN A 155 23.68 -8.00 -22.16
C ASN A 155 22.44 -7.50 -21.40
N ILE A 156 21.54 -6.79 -22.10
CA ILE A 156 20.28 -6.30 -21.50
C ILE A 156 19.41 -7.48 -21.04
N LYS A 157 19.26 -8.52 -21.87
CA LYS A 157 18.49 -9.73 -21.50
C LYS A 157 19.05 -10.43 -20.26
N MET A 158 20.37 -10.57 -20.15
CA MET A 158 21.01 -11.17 -18.97
C MET A 158 20.74 -10.38 -17.69
N LYS A 159 20.76 -9.05 -17.78
CA LYS A 159 20.45 -8.17 -16.64
C LYS A 159 18.97 -8.20 -16.28
N LEU A 160 18.07 -8.21 -17.26
CA LEU A 160 16.62 -8.38 -17.05
C LEU A 160 16.29 -9.73 -16.40
N LEU A 161 16.98 -10.80 -16.78
CA LEU A 161 16.83 -12.11 -16.15
C LEU A 161 17.27 -12.09 -14.68
N THR A 162 18.33 -11.36 -14.37
CA THR A 162 18.82 -11.17 -12.99
C THR A 162 17.83 -10.34 -12.17
N LEU A 163 17.27 -9.27 -12.76
CA LEU A 163 16.21 -8.46 -12.17
C LEU A 163 14.97 -9.31 -11.83
N LYS A 164 14.49 -10.13 -12.78
CA LYS A 164 13.34 -11.03 -12.57
C LYS A 164 13.55 -11.99 -11.40
N LYS A 165 14.75 -12.55 -11.25
CA LYS A 165 15.09 -13.42 -10.11
C LYS A 165 15.01 -12.67 -8.77
N GLN A 166 15.56 -11.46 -8.70
CA GLN A 166 15.52 -10.65 -7.48
C GLN A 166 14.09 -10.22 -7.12
N LEU A 167 13.29 -9.82 -8.12
CA LEU A 167 11.87 -9.53 -7.95
C LEU A 167 11.11 -10.74 -7.37
N GLN A 168 11.42 -11.95 -7.82
CA GLN A 168 10.79 -13.17 -7.31
C GLN A 168 11.24 -13.52 -5.88
N LEU A 169 12.50 -13.26 -5.51
CA LEU A 169 12.97 -13.42 -4.12
C LEU A 169 12.27 -12.45 -3.16
N ILE A 170 12.07 -11.20 -3.58
CA ILE A 170 11.29 -10.22 -2.81
C ILE A 170 9.84 -10.70 -2.68
N ALA A 171 9.21 -11.14 -3.77
CA ALA A 171 7.84 -11.66 -3.75
C ALA A 171 7.67 -12.85 -2.78
N ASN A 172 8.58 -13.82 -2.82
CA ASN A 172 8.54 -15.01 -1.94
C ASN A 172 8.81 -14.67 -0.46
N THR A 173 9.53 -13.58 -0.18
CA THR A 173 9.74 -13.08 1.19
C THR A 173 8.48 -12.39 1.72
N PHE A 174 7.71 -11.74 0.86
CA PHE A 174 6.44 -11.09 1.20
C PHE A 174 5.37 -12.07 1.69
N GLU A 175 5.30 -13.29 1.16
CA GLU A 175 4.34 -14.33 1.58
C GLU A 175 4.66 -14.97 2.94
N ASN A 176 5.91 -14.90 3.41
CA ASN A 176 6.37 -15.63 4.62
C ASN A 176 6.48 -14.76 5.90
N THR A 177 5.96 -13.54 5.89
CA THR A 177 6.08 -12.63 7.04
C THR A 177 4.72 -12.38 7.70
N ILE A 178 4.65 -12.68 9.01
CA ILE A 178 3.53 -12.50 9.96
C ILE A 178 2.42 -11.59 9.41
N ASP A 179 1.21 -12.14 9.29
CA ASP A 179 0.01 -11.40 8.88
C ASP A 179 -0.39 -10.43 9.99
N LEU A 180 0.12 -9.19 9.90
CA LEU A 180 -0.10 -8.15 10.89
C LEU A 180 -1.56 -7.70 10.92
N ASP A 181 -2.26 -7.76 9.79
CA ASP A 181 -3.71 -7.51 9.77
C ASP A 181 -4.43 -8.52 10.65
N LYS A 182 -4.19 -9.83 10.43
CA LYS A 182 -4.75 -10.88 11.30
C LYS A 182 -4.35 -10.70 12.77
N LEU A 183 -3.09 -10.37 13.04
CA LEU A 183 -2.62 -10.20 14.41
C LEU A 183 -3.30 -9.03 15.11
N VAL A 184 -3.39 -7.86 14.45
CA VAL A 184 -4.08 -6.68 14.99
C VAL A 184 -5.56 -7.00 15.24
N GLN A 185 -6.24 -7.64 14.28
CA GLN A 185 -7.66 -8.01 14.43
C GLN A 185 -7.89 -9.01 15.56
N GLU A 186 -7.02 -10.02 15.69
CA GLU A 186 -7.11 -11.01 16.77
C GLU A 186 -6.93 -10.34 18.14
N GLU A 187 -5.93 -9.46 18.30
CA GLU A 187 -5.68 -8.77 19.57
C GLU A 187 -6.81 -7.80 19.94
N LEU A 188 -7.40 -7.10 18.96
CA LEU A 188 -8.58 -6.26 19.16
C LEU A 188 -9.80 -7.08 19.60
N LYS A 189 -9.98 -8.27 19.00
CA LYS A 189 -11.06 -9.21 19.33
C LYS A 189 -10.87 -9.83 20.72
N GLN A 190 -9.64 -10.17 21.09
CA GLN A 190 -9.32 -10.65 22.43
C GLN A 190 -9.58 -9.57 23.49
N MET A 191 -9.24 -8.31 23.18
CA MET A 191 -9.60 -7.18 24.04
C MET A 191 -11.12 -7.02 24.20
N ASP A 192 -11.91 -7.12 23.12
CA ASP A 192 -13.38 -7.09 23.22
C ASP A 192 -13.91 -8.20 24.13
N TYR A 193 -13.45 -9.42 23.90
CA TYR A 193 -13.86 -10.58 24.69
C TYR A 193 -13.55 -10.37 26.17
N ALA A 194 -12.34 -9.89 26.49
CA ALA A 194 -11.95 -9.61 27.87
C ALA A 194 -12.82 -8.52 28.51
N ILE A 195 -13.18 -7.46 27.79
CA ILE A 195 -14.06 -6.39 28.27
C ILE A 195 -15.48 -6.90 28.52
N GLU A 196 -16.05 -7.65 27.58
CA GLU A 196 -17.41 -8.21 27.71
C GLU A 196 -17.49 -9.21 28.86
N GLU A 197 -16.49 -10.08 28.96
CA GLU A 197 -16.41 -11.06 30.04
C GLU A 197 -16.20 -10.38 31.40
N ALA A 198 -15.41 -9.30 31.44
CA ALA A 198 -15.25 -8.51 32.65
C ALA A 198 -16.56 -7.84 33.09
N ALA A 199 -17.28 -7.22 32.16
CA ALA A 199 -18.59 -6.62 32.44
C ALA A 199 -19.59 -7.67 32.96
N ARG A 200 -19.64 -8.86 32.32
CA ARG A 200 -20.50 -9.96 32.74
C ARG A 200 -20.16 -10.44 34.16
N LYS A 201 -18.88 -10.59 34.49
CA LYS A 201 -18.43 -10.99 35.83
C LYS A 201 -18.80 -9.95 36.88
N ILE A 202 -18.63 -8.65 36.60
CA ILE A 202 -19.02 -7.57 37.53
C ILE A 202 -20.53 -7.56 37.78
N ILE A 203 -21.35 -7.76 36.74
CA ILE A 203 -22.81 -7.87 36.89
C ILE A 203 -23.19 -9.08 37.76
N HIS A 204 -22.54 -10.22 37.55
CA HIS A 204 -22.74 -11.41 38.38
C HIS A 204 -22.33 -11.19 39.85
N LEU A 205 -21.25 -10.44 40.08
CA LEU A 205 -20.86 -10.03 41.42
C LEU A 205 -21.91 -9.13 42.07
N LEU A 206 -22.47 -8.17 41.32
CA LEU A 206 -23.56 -7.29 41.80
C LEU A 206 -24.81 -8.08 42.21
N SER A 207 -25.22 -9.09 41.42
CA SER A 207 -26.35 -9.95 41.78
C SER A 207 -26.08 -10.78 43.03
N LYS A 208 -24.85 -11.31 43.18
CA LYS A 208 -24.46 -12.09 44.36
C LYS A 208 -24.43 -11.22 45.62
N THR A 209 -23.94 -9.98 45.52
CA THR A 209 -23.91 -9.05 46.66
C THR A 209 -25.32 -8.79 47.18
N ARG A 210 -26.34 -8.67 46.32
CA ARG A 210 -27.76 -8.46 46.69
C ARG A 210 -28.40 -9.57 47.53
N GLU A 211 -27.84 -10.77 47.50
CA GLU A 211 -28.34 -11.91 48.28
C GLU A 211 -27.79 -11.93 49.71
N ASP A 212 -26.82 -11.05 50.04
CA ASP A 212 -26.14 -11.02 51.33
C ASP A 212 -26.92 -10.23 52.41
N GLU A 213 -26.95 -10.72 53.65
CA GLU A 213 -27.83 -10.23 54.73
C GLU A 213 -27.36 -8.89 55.37
N ASN A 214 -26.11 -8.46 55.09
CA ASN A 214 -25.49 -7.27 55.68
C ASN A 214 -25.87 -5.94 54.99
N LYS A 215 -27.01 -5.35 55.36
CA LYS A 215 -27.62 -4.15 54.72
C LYS A 215 -26.72 -2.92 54.49
N ILE A 216 -25.76 -2.62 55.37
CA ILE A 216 -24.89 -1.42 55.21
C ILE A 216 -23.72 -1.68 54.25
N LYS A 217 -22.99 -2.81 54.43
CA LYS A 217 -21.91 -3.23 53.52
C LYS A 217 -22.46 -3.49 52.12
N LEU A 218 -23.65 -4.08 52.04
CA LEU A 218 -24.42 -4.28 50.82
C LEU A 218 -24.54 -2.99 49.99
N LYS A 219 -24.99 -1.89 50.61
CA LYS A 219 -25.27 -0.64 49.89
C LYS A 219 -24.02 0.06 49.33
N VAL A 220 -22.87 -0.08 49.99
CA VAL A 220 -21.59 0.47 49.51
C VAL A 220 -21.04 -0.39 48.38
N ASN A 221 -21.04 -1.72 48.56
CA ASN A 221 -20.57 -2.65 47.54
C ASN A 221 -21.41 -2.58 46.26
N GLU A 222 -22.74 -2.42 46.38
CA GLU A 222 -23.61 -2.20 45.21
C GLU A 222 -23.23 -0.95 44.43
N LYS A 223 -23.05 0.20 45.09
CA LYS A 223 -22.66 1.45 44.42
C LYS A 223 -21.33 1.33 43.67
N ILE A 224 -20.34 0.69 44.30
CA ILE A 224 -19.01 0.47 43.70
C ILE A 224 -19.14 -0.40 42.44
N LEU A 225 -19.90 -1.49 42.51
CA LEU A 225 -20.09 -2.41 41.38
C LEU A 225 -20.93 -1.80 40.26
N GLU A 226 -21.93 -0.98 40.58
CA GLU A 226 -22.70 -0.21 39.59
C GLU A 226 -21.80 0.81 38.86
N ALA A 227 -20.91 1.48 39.59
CA ALA A 227 -19.92 2.38 39.00
C ALA A 227 -18.93 1.62 38.10
N CYS A 228 -18.45 0.44 38.52
CA CYS A 228 -17.58 -0.41 37.71
C CYS A 228 -18.28 -0.95 36.46
N THR A 229 -19.56 -1.31 36.56
CA THR A 229 -20.38 -1.73 35.41
C THR A 229 -20.50 -0.58 34.40
N THR A 230 -20.78 0.63 34.89
CA THR A 230 -20.86 1.84 34.04
C THR A 230 -19.52 2.15 33.37
N LEU A 231 -18.41 2.02 34.10
CA LEU A 231 -17.06 2.16 33.55
C LEU A 231 -16.83 1.16 32.42
N MET A 232 -17.17 -0.12 32.61
CA MET A 232 -16.96 -1.12 31.57
C MET A 232 -17.81 -0.88 30.33
N GLU A 233 -19.05 -0.41 30.48
CA GLU A 233 -19.89 -0.04 29.34
C GLU A 233 -19.28 1.13 28.55
N CYS A 234 -18.76 2.14 29.25
CA CYS A 234 -18.06 3.26 28.60
C CYS A 234 -16.82 2.77 27.81
N ILE A 235 -16.08 1.81 28.36
CA ILE A 235 -14.90 1.22 27.72
C ILE A 235 -15.28 0.38 26.50
N LYS A 236 -16.39 -0.37 26.56
CA LYS A 236 -16.93 -1.12 25.41
C LYS A 236 -17.27 -0.18 24.24
N ILE A 237 -17.93 0.94 24.54
CA ILE A 237 -18.24 1.97 23.55
C ILE A 237 -16.94 2.56 22.98
N LEU A 238 -15.97 2.90 23.83
CA LEU A 238 -14.66 3.42 23.39
C LEU A 238 -13.98 2.46 22.43
N ASN A 239 -13.93 1.16 22.76
CA ASN A 239 -13.28 0.15 21.92
C ASN A 239 -13.96 0.03 20.56
N THR A 240 -15.30 0.05 20.54
CA THR A 240 -16.07 0.04 19.30
C THR A 240 -15.77 1.26 18.43
N ARG A 241 -15.70 2.47 19.02
CA ARG A 241 -15.33 3.69 18.29
C ARG A 241 -13.87 3.66 17.80
N SER A 242 -12.99 3.08 18.60
CA SER A 242 -11.57 2.88 18.26
C SER A 242 -11.42 2.01 17.00
N ARG A 243 -12.13 0.87 16.94
CA ARG A 243 -12.15 0.01 15.74
C ARG A 243 -12.70 0.71 14.51
N VAL A 244 -13.80 1.44 14.65
CA VAL A 244 -14.38 2.19 13.53
C VAL A 244 -13.37 3.19 12.97
N LEU A 245 -12.65 3.91 13.84
CA LEU A 245 -11.60 4.83 13.43
C LEU A 245 -10.42 4.11 12.76
N GLN A 246 -9.95 3.00 13.31
CA GLN A 246 -8.86 2.21 12.73
C GLN A 246 -9.23 1.67 11.33
N ASN A 247 -10.45 1.18 11.16
CA ASN A 247 -10.97 0.72 9.87
C ASN A 247 -11.08 1.87 8.86
N GLU A 248 -11.50 3.06 9.28
CA GLU A 248 -11.49 4.27 8.44
C GLU A 248 -10.06 4.62 7.99
N ILE A 249 -9.10 4.63 8.92
CA ILE A 249 -7.69 4.94 8.63
C ILE A 249 -7.15 3.96 7.59
N VAL A 250 -7.31 2.66 7.82
CA VAL A 250 -6.84 1.63 6.89
C VAL A 250 -7.53 1.77 5.54
N SER A 251 -8.86 1.92 5.51
CA SER A 251 -9.62 2.03 4.25
C SER A 251 -9.26 3.27 3.44
N SER A 252 -9.02 4.41 4.10
CA SER A 252 -8.71 5.68 3.44
C SER A 252 -7.25 5.83 3.03
N GLN A 253 -6.31 5.21 3.76
CA GLN A 253 -4.87 5.44 3.58
C GLN A 253 -4.12 4.24 2.97
N LYS A 254 -4.72 3.05 2.93
CA LYS A 254 -4.06 1.89 2.30
C LYS A 254 -3.91 2.04 0.79
N GLY A 255 -4.79 2.82 0.14
CA GLY A 255 -4.89 2.88 -1.32
C GLY A 255 -5.21 1.50 -1.91
N ASN A 256 -4.38 1.05 -2.85
CA ASN A 256 -4.53 -0.27 -3.48
C ASN A 256 -3.73 -1.38 -2.79
N ALA A 257 -3.02 -1.05 -1.71
CA ALA A 257 -2.33 -2.04 -0.90
C ALA A 257 -3.32 -2.86 -0.06
N THR A 258 -2.90 -4.05 0.36
CA THR A 258 -3.66 -4.85 1.33
C THR A 258 -3.62 -4.19 2.71
N ALA A 259 -4.55 -4.57 3.60
CA ALA A 259 -4.51 -4.11 4.99
C ALA A 259 -3.21 -4.57 5.68
N ASN A 260 -2.77 -5.80 5.41
CA ASN A 260 -1.52 -6.34 5.93
C ASN A 260 -0.30 -5.48 5.51
N ASP A 261 -0.21 -5.10 4.24
CA ASP A 261 0.87 -4.22 3.75
C ASP A 261 0.81 -2.82 4.38
N PHE A 262 -0.40 -2.32 4.66
CA PHE A 262 -0.56 -1.06 5.36
C PHE A 262 -0.06 -1.14 6.80
N TYR A 263 -0.39 -2.21 7.54
CA TYR A 263 0.12 -2.42 8.89
C TYR A 263 1.63 -2.68 8.93
N LYS A 264 2.21 -3.37 7.93
CA LYS A 264 3.66 -3.55 7.79
C LYS A 264 4.40 -2.22 7.56
N ARG A 265 3.94 -1.40 6.62
CA ARG A 265 4.51 -0.06 6.35
C ARG A 265 4.38 0.89 7.54
N ASN A 266 3.41 0.65 8.42
CA ASN A 266 3.17 1.42 9.63
C ASN A 266 3.44 0.58 10.89
N SER A 267 4.54 -0.19 10.92
CA SER A 267 4.84 -1.16 11.98
C SER A 267 4.75 -0.60 13.40
N GLN A 268 5.32 0.59 13.67
CA GLN A 268 5.21 1.24 14.98
C GLN A 268 3.77 1.55 15.39
N TRP A 269 2.91 1.89 14.43
CA TRP A 269 1.50 2.12 14.69
C TRP A 269 0.77 0.81 15.00
N SER A 270 1.04 -0.24 14.22
CA SER A 270 0.52 -1.60 14.43
C SER A 270 0.92 -2.16 15.80
N ASP A 271 2.19 -2.03 16.18
CA ASP A 271 2.71 -2.44 17.49
C ASP A 271 2.07 -1.64 18.63
N GLY A 272 1.85 -0.34 18.42
CA GLY A 272 1.12 0.52 19.35
C GLY A 272 -0.33 0.05 19.57
N LEU A 273 -1.01 -0.35 18.50
CA LEU A 273 -2.37 -0.90 18.59
C LEU A 273 -2.40 -2.25 19.31
N ILE A 274 -1.49 -3.16 18.97
CA ILE A 274 -1.39 -4.50 19.58
C ILE A 274 -1.07 -4.37 21.08
N SER A 275 -0.06 -3.59 21.43
CA SER A 275 0.37 -3.39 22.83
C SER A 275 -0.68 -2.71 23.69
N ALA A 276 -1.37 -1.70 23.15
CA ALA A 276 -2.48 -1.04 23.84
C ALA A 276 -3.64 -2.02 24.07
N SER A 277 -3.99 -2.82 23.06
CA SER A 277 -5.07 -3.81 23.15
C SER A 277 -4.81 -4.85 24.25
N LYS A 278 -3.58 -5.40 24.30
CA LYS A 278 -3.15 -6.32 25.37
C LYS A 278 -3.25 -5.70 26.76
N SER A 279 -2.78 -4.46 26.89
CA SER A 279 -2.80 -3.73 28.16
C SER A 279 -4.23 -3.51 28.67
N VAL A 280 -5.15 -3.11 27.79
CA VAL A 280 -6.56 -2.96 28.14
C VAL A 280 -7.19 -4.31 28.53
N ALA A 281 -6.93 -5.39 27.79
CA ALA A 281 -7.44 -6.72 28.12
C ALA A 281 -6.97 -7.20 29.50
N LYS A 282 -5.69 -6.97 29.83
CA LYS A 282 -5.13 -7.30 31.15
C LYS A 282 -5.77 -6.46 32.26
N ALA A 283 -5.88 -5.15 32.04
CA ALA A 283 -6.46 -4.22 33.01
C ALA A 283 -7.96 -4.49 33.27
N ALA A 284 -8.71 -4.94 32.24
CA ALA A 284 -10.10 -5.38 32.40
C ALA A 284 -10.22 -6.57 33.35
N ASN A 285 -9.35 -7.57 33.22
CA ASN A 285 -9.32 -8.70 34.15
C ASN A 285 -8.91 -8.27 35.56
N TYR A 286 -7.94 -7.36 35.68
CA TYR A 286 -7.51 -6.83 36.98
C TYR A 286 -8.63 -6.06 37.70
N LEU A 287 -9.44 -5.28 36.97
CA LEU A 287 -10.62 -4.61 37.54
C LEU A 287 -11.63 -5.61 38.13
N VAL A 288 -11.85 -6.75 37.47
CA VAL A 288 -12.76 -7.79 37.97
C VAL A 288 -12.21 -8.43 39.25
N GLU A 289 -10.92 -8.71 39.28
CA GLU A 289 -10.24 -9.26 40.46
C GLU A 289 -10.35 -8.29 41.65
N ALA A 290 -10.03 -7.01 41.43
CA ALA A 290 -10.16 -5.97 42.43
C ALA A 290 -11.62 -5.79 42.89
N ALA A 291 -12.59 -5.85 41.98
CA ALA A 291 -14.01 -5.79 42.30
C ALA A 291 -14.47 -6.99 43.15
N ASN A 292 -13.99 -8.20 42.83
CA ASN A 292 -14.29 -9.40 43.62
C ASN A 292 -13.67 -9.29 45.03
N ASN A 293 -12.42 -8.84 45.13
CA ASN A 293 -11.74 -8.64 46.41
C ASN A 293 -12.46 -7.60 47.28
N ALA A 294 -12.93 -6.51 46.67
CA ALA A 294 -13.66 -5.45 47.38
C ALA A 294 -14.98 -5.93 48.02
N ILE A 295 -15.62 -6.98 47.47
CA ILE A 295 -16.84 -7.56 48.03
C ILE A 295 -16.52 -8.50 49.20
N ASN A 296 -15.43 -9.26 49.10
CA ASN A 296 -15.08 -10.29 50.08
C ASN A 296 -14.34 -9.73 51.31
N ASN A 297 -13.72 -8.54 51.19
CA ASN A 297 -12.94 -7.93 52.26
C ASN A 297 -13.73 -6.84 53.01
N ASP A 298 -13.34 -6.57 54.26
CA ASP A 298 -13.92 -5.47 55.03
C ASP A 298 -13.59 -4.11 54.41
N SER A 299 -14.58 -3.20 54.44
CA SER A 299 -14.66 -1.92 53.72
C SER A 299 -13.48 -0.95 53.85
N GLY A 300 -12.50 -1.23 54.71
CA GLY A 300 -11.29 -0.43 54.90
C GLY A 300 -10.15 -0.70 53.91
N GLN A 301 -10.23 -1.72 53.05
CA GLN A 301 -9.15 -2.13 52.14
C GLN A 301 -9.47 -1.99 50.63
N ASN A 302 -10.53 -1.25 50.28
CA ASN A 302 -11.03 -1.17 48.90
C ASN A 302 -10.22 -0.27 47.95
N PHE A 303 -8.98 0.13 48.30
CA PHE A 303 -8.15 0.98 47.45
C PHE A 303 -7.67 0.28 46.17
N GLU A 304 -7.63 -1.05 46.15
CA GLU A 304 -7.24 -1.82 44.97
C GLU A 304 -8.15 -1.52 43.76
N ILE A 305 -9.47 -1.35 43.99
CA ILE A 305 -10.40 -1.06 42.89
C ILE A 305 -10.19 0.34 42.30
N ILE A 306 -9.73 1.30 43.11
CA ILE A 306 -9.34 2.64 42.64
C ILE A 306 -8.14 2.52 41.69
N VAL A 307 -7.13 1.74 42.09
CA VAL A 307 -5.93 1.51 41.27
C VAL A 307 -6.31 0.81 39.97
N ALA A 308 -7.09 -0.26 40.03
CA ALA A 308 -7.52 -0.99 38.83
C ALA A 308 -8.37 -0.12 37.88
N ALA A 309 -9.27 0.72 38.42
CA ALA A 309 -10.08 1.64 37.62
C ALA A 309 -9.24 2.75 36.96
N GLN A 310 -8.18 3.21 37.61
CA GLN A 310 -7.23 4.17 37.04
C GLN A 310 -6.33 3.52 35.99
N GLU A 311 -5.87 2.29 36.24
CA GLU A 311 -5.03 1.54 35.32
C GLU A 311 -5.76 1.26 34.00
N ILE A 312 -6.98 0.72 34.05
CA ILE A 312 -7.75 0.48 32.84
C ILE A 312 -8.06 1.77 32.09
N ALA A 313 -8.33 2.87 32.79
CA ALA A 313 -8.50 4.18 32.16
C ALA A 313 -7.22 4.64 31.45
N ALA A 314 -6.05 4.50 32.08
CA ALA A 314 -4.77 4.83 31.47
C ALA A 314 -4.48 3.97 30.22
N CYS A 315 -4.75 2.67 30.27
CA CYS A 315 -4.62 1.78 29.11
C CYS A 315 -5.56 2.19 27.97
N THR A 316 -6.80 2.60 28.26
CA THR A 316 -7.72 3.09 27.21
C THR A 316 -7.26 4.43 26.61
N VAL A 317 -6.61 5.29 27.40
CA VAL A 317 -5.96 6.51 26.87
C VAL A 317 -4.82 6.16 25.93
N GLN A 318 -4.00 5.15 26.26
CA GLN A 318 -2.96 4.66 25.35
C GLN A 318 -3.56 4.13 24.04
N LEU A 319 -4.68 3.39 24.10
CA LEU A 319 -5.40 2.93 22.90
C LEU A 319 -5.91 4.11 22.04
N VAL A 320 -6.43 5.16 22.66
CA VAL A 320 -6.87 6.38 21.96
C VAL A 320 -5.67 7.10 21.33
N ILE A 321 -4.54 7.17 22.03
CA ILE A 321 -3.30 7.75 21.51
C ILE A 321 -2.80 6.95 20.31
N ALA A 322 -2.75 5.62 20.41
CA ALA A 322 -2.37 4.76 19.29
C ALA A 322 -3.32 4.95 18.09
N SER A 323 -4.63 5.02 18.34
CA SER A 323 -5.63 5.17 17.27
C SER A 323 -5.63 6.55 16.61
N LYS A 324 -5.25 7.62 17.33
CA LYS A 324 -5.24 8.99 16.76
C LYS A 324 -4.01 9.31 15.92
N VAL A 325 -2.89 8.58 16.06
CA VAL A 325 -1.60 8.91 15.38
C VAL A 325 -1.77 9.08 13.86
N LYS A 326 -2.62 8.23 13.26
CA LYS A 326 -2.88 8.21 11.82
C LYS A 326 -4.27 8.75 11.45
N ALA A 327 -5.05 9.23 12.40
CA ALA A 327 -6.39 9.73 12.15
C ALA A 327 -6.36 11.11 11.46
N ASN A 328 -7.30 11.36 10.54
CA ASN A 328 -7.55 12.70 10.05
C ASN A 328 -8.13 13.56 11.19
N ARG A 329 -7.65 14.80 11.35
CA ARG A 329 -8.09 15.73 12.40
C ARG A 329 -9.57 16.09 12.30
N ASP A 330 -10.09 16.13 11.08
CA ASP A 330 -11.49 16.46 10.81
C ASP A 330 -12.40 15.21 10.75
N SER A 331 -11.87 14.04 11.11
CA SER A 331 -12.65 12.80 11.11
C SER A 331 -13.78 12.84 12.16
N PRO A 332 -15.05 12.60 11.79
CA PRO A 332 -16.14 12.48 12.75
C PRO A 332 -15.94 11.28 13.68
N ASN A 333 -15.25 10.23 13.22
CA ASN A 333 -14.95 9.05 14.04
C ASN A 333 -13.90 9.35 15.11
N LEU A 334 -12.94 10.25 14.83
CA LEU A 334 -12.01 10.76 15.84
C LEU A 334 -12.73 11.60 16.91
N ALA A 335 -13.69 12.44 16.51
CA ALA A 335 -14.52 13.20 17.44
C ALA A 335 -15.34 12.27 18.35
N ASN A 336 -15.97 11.24 17.78
CA ASN A 336 -16.73 10.23 18.52
C ASN A 336 -15.85 9.45 19.51
N LEU A 337 -14.63 9.05 19.10
CA LEU A 337 -13.68 8.39 19.98
C LEU A 337 -13.25 9.29 21.14
N THR A 338 -13.05 10.58 20.88
CA THR A 338 -12.69 11.57 21.91
C THR A 338 -13.80 11.74 22.95
N ILE A 339 -15.07 11.75 22.51
CA ILE A 339 -16.23 11.79 23.42
C ILE A 339 -16.26 10.52 24.28
N ALA A 340 -16.09 9.33 23.68
CA ALA A 340 -16.06 8.07 24.41
C ALA A 340 -14.93 8.04 25.46
N SER A 341 -13.74 8.57 25.12
CA SER A 341 -12.61 8.71 26.05
C SER A 341 -12.95 9.59 27.27
N ARG A 342 -13.62 10.72 27.07
CA ARG A 342 -14.08 11.58 28.17
C ARG A 342 -15.10 10.89 29.07
N ASN A 343 -15.99 10.08 28.49
CA ASN A 343 -16.96 9.30 29.26
C ASN A 343 -16.28 8.26 30.14
N VAL A 344 -15.23 7.59 29.66
CA VAL A 344 -14.40 6.69 30.47
C VAL A 344 -13.77 7.45 31.63
N THR A 345 -13.13 8.60 31.39
CA THR A 345 -12.55 9.42 32.48
C THR A 345 -13.59 9.81 33.53
N LYS A 346 -14.80 10.20 33.11
CA LYS A 346 -15.90 10.53 34.03
C LYS A 346 -16.35 9.31 34.84
N ALA A 347 -16.51 8.16 34.19
CA ALA A 347 -16.91 6.92 34.85
C ALA A 347 -15.84 6.43 35.85
N THR A 348 -14.55 6.55 35.51
CA THR A 348 -13.44 6.28 36.44
C THR A 348 -13.52 7.19 37.67
N GLY A 349 -13.77 8.48 37.48
CA GLY A 349 -13.98 9.43 38.59
C GLY A 349 -15.12 9.01 39.51
N ASN A 350 -16.23 8.51 38.95
CA ASN A 350 -17.36 8.00 39.72
C ASN A 350 -17.02 6.73 40.52
N VAL A 351 -16.18 5.83 39.98
CA VAL A 351 -15.67 4.67 40.74
C VAL A 351 -14.85 5.15 41.92
N VAL A 352 -13.94 6.10 41.72
CA VAL A 352 -13.10 6.64 42.81
C VAL A 352 -13.94 7.33 43.88
N ALA A 353 -14.97 8.08 43.49
CA ALA A 353 -15.89 8.71 44.44
C ALA A 353 -16.66 7.64 45.24
N SER A 354 -17.20 6.62 44.57
CA SER A 354 -18.02 5.57 45.21
C SER A 354 -17.27 4.72 46.23
N VAL A 355 -15.93 4.69 46.17
CA VAL A 355 -15.06 3.97 47.12
C VAL A 355 -14.64 4.86 48.30
N LYS A 356 -14.60 6.18 48.10
CA LYS A 356 -14.18 7.16 49.11
C LYS A 356 -15.35 7.68 49.96
N ASP A 357 -16.55 7.67 49.40
CA ASP A 357 -17.82 7.98 50.07
C ASP A 357 -18.26 6.84 51.02
#